data_AF-A0A6A6YGD4-F1
#
_entry.id   AF-A0A6A6YGD4-F1
#
_cell.length_a   1.000
_cell.length_b   1.000
_cell.length_c   1.000
_cell.angle_alpha   90.00
_cell.angle_beta   90.00
_cell.angle_gamma   90.00
#
_symmetry.space_group_name_H-M   'P 1'
#
loop_
_entity.id
_entity.type
_entity.pdbx_description
1 polymer ?
#
loop_
_entity_poly.entity_id
_entity_poly.type
_entity_poly.pdbx_seq_one_letter_code
_entity_poly.pdbx_strand_id
1 'polypeptide(L)'
;MPLAYHPPSTLHSEIRAMHDWIHLERPSQRLRFTLDLLSLDILKEGLRYLRTLIANGIARDISLYSIWRSRILPLDERQQGFAYAGWSWHPPPQECIEKLDREAVMTFLIVDVTVYDSIMDSVRRWERETRPRDDIWHFDHVEEVWRNEEGEEMDSVWDDY
;
A
#
# COMPACT_ATOMS: atom_id res chain seq x y z
N MET A 1 -6.25 4.42 -39.19
CA MET A 1 -5.92 3.00 -38.92
C MET A 1 -7.19 2.32 -38.44
N PRO A 2 -7.58 1.15 -38.95
CA PRO A 2 -8.77 0.47 -38.45
C PRO A 2 -8.46 -0.13 -37.07
N LEU A 3 -9.33 0.16 -36.09
CA LEU A 3 -9.33 -0.49 -34.78
C LEU A 3 -9.52 -2.00 -34.98
N ALA A 4 -8.66 -2.82 -34.38
CA ALA A 4 -8.81 -4.27 -34.41
C ALA A 4 -10.16 -4.64 -33.78
N TYR A 5 -11.04 -5.30 -34.56
CA TYR A 5 -12.32 -5.77 -34.06
C TYR A 5 -12.08 -7.02 -33.20
N HIS A 6 -12.24 -6.88 -31.89
CA HIS A 6 -12.22 -7.99 -30.95
C HIS A 6 -13.66 -8.40 -30.62
N PRO A 7 -14.08 -9.65 -30.90
CA PRO A 7 -15.40 -10.11 -30.50
C PRO A 7 -15.56 -10.01 -28.97
N PRO A 8 -16.73 -9.61 -28.45
CA PRO A 8 -16.92 -9.27 -27.02
C PRO A 8 -16.46 -10.34 -26.04
N SER A 9 -16.57 -11.62 -26.41
CA SER A 9 -16.14 -12.77 -25.60
C SER A 9 -14.62 -12.84 -25.42
N THR A 10 -13.85 -12.37 -26.41
CA THR A 10 -12.37 -12.38 -26.36
C THR A 10 -11.84 -11.21 -25.54
N LEU A 11 -12.36 -10.00 -25.75
CA LEU A 11 -11.91 -8.81 -25.01
C LEU A 11 -12.11 -8.95 -23.50
N HIS A 12 -13.30 -9.40 -23.07
CA HIS A 12 -13.58 -9.59 -21.65
C HIS A 12 -12.67 -10.64 -21.01
N SER A 13 -12.36 -11.72 -21.74
CA SER A 13 -11.43 -12.75 -21.25
C SER A 13 -9.99 -12.24 -21.14
N GLU A 14 -9.54 -11.40 -22.07
CA GLU A 14 -8.20 -10.81 -22.03
C GLU A 14 -8.06 -9.82 -20.86
N ILE A 15 -9.07 -8.96 -20.64
CA ILE A 15 -9.10 -8.03 -19.50
C ILE A 15 -9.03 -8.81 -18.19
N ARG A 16 -9.86 -9.86 -18.05
CA ARG A 16 -9.84 -10.71 -16.85
C ARG A 16 -8.46 -11.35 -16.66
N ALA A 17 -7.89 -11.96 -17.70
CA ALA A 17 -6.58 -12.60 -17.62
C ALA A 17 -5.47 -11.60 -17.23
N MET A 18 -5.53 -10.36 -17.72
CA MET A 18 -4.59 -9.30 -17.33
C MET A 18 -4.74 -8.92 -15.86
N HIS A 19 -5.97 -8.76 -15.36
CA HIS A 19 -6.24 -8.44 -13.97
C HIS A 19 -5.83 -9.58 -13.03
N ASP A 20 -6.17 -10.82 -13.38
CA ASP A 20 -5.81 -12.02 -12.62
C ASP A 20 -4.28 -12.16 -12.56
N TRP A 21 -3.58 -11.85 -13.65
CA TRP A 21 -2.12 -11.86 -13.69
C TRP A 21 -1.50 -10.80 -12.76
N ILE A 22 -2.04 -9.56 -12.75
CA ILE A 22 -1.55 -8.49 -11.86
C ILE A 22 -1.80 -8.85 -10.39
N HIS A 23 -3.03 -9.25 -10.07
CA HIS A 23 -3.50 -9.48 -8.70
C HIS A 23 -3.21 -10.88 -8.16
N LEU A 24 -2.40 -11.66 -8.87
CA LEU A 24 -2.07 -13.03 -8.47
C LEU A 24 -1.52 -13.06 -7.04
N GLU A 25 -2.19 -13.79 -6.14
CA GLU A 25 -1.84 -13.81 -4.70
C GLU A 25 -0.42 -14.32 -4.43
N ARG A 26 0.07 -15.21 -5.30
CA ARG A 26 1.42 -15.79 -5.23
C ARG A 26 2.24 -15.25 -6.40
N PRO A 27 3.06 -14.20 -6.22
CA PRO A 27 3.87 -13.62 -7.29
C PRO A 27 4.70 -14.63 -8.09
N SER A 28 5.21 -15.68 -7.44
CA SER A 28 5.98 -16.75 -8.05
C SER A 28 5.20 -17.61 -9.07
N GLN A 29 3.87 -17.54 -9.06
CA GLN A 29 3.01 -18.25 -10.00
C GLN A 29 2.67 -17.43 -11.24
N ARG A 30 3.13 -16.17 -11.34
CA ARG A 30 2.91 -15.37 -12.56
C ARG A 30 3.69 -15.96 -13.71
N LEU A 31 2.96 -16.42 -14.72
CA LEU A 31 3.54 -16.96 -15.94
C LEU A 31 3.67 -15.86 -16.97
N ARG A 32 4.87 -15.69 -17.55
CA ARG A 32 5.09 -14.81 -18.70
C ARG A 32 4.20 -15.21 -19.89
N PHE A 33 3.98 -16.51 -20.06
CA PHE A 33 3.14 -17.07 -21.11
C PHE A 33 1.72 -16.47 -21.13
N THR A 34 1.15 -16.11 -19.97
CA THR A 34 -0.16 -15.45 -19.92
C THR A 34 -0.14 -14.12 -20.68
N LEU A 35 0.93 -13.33 -20.55
CA LEU A 35 1.09 -12.06 -21.26
C LEU A 35 1.27 -12.28 -22.77
N ASP A 36 1.95 -13.35 -23.17
CA ASP A 36 2.16 -13.68 -24.59
C ASP A 36 0.84 -13.93 -25.33
N LEU A 37 -0.21 -14.35 -24.62
CA LEU A 37 -1.55 -14.61 -25.18
C LEU A 37 -2.43 -13.35 -25.32
N LEU A 38 -2.06 -12.24 -24.69
CA LEU A 38 -2.90 -11.03 -24.67
C LEU A 38 -2.60 -10.11 -25.86
N SER A 39 -3.63 -9.44 -26.39
CA SER A 39 -3.47 -8.36 -27.36
C SER A 39 -2.58 -7.21 -26.83
N LEU A 40 -1.89 -6.49 -27.72
CA LEU A 40 -1.01 -5.39 -27.33
C LEU A 40 -1.76 -4.26 -26.61
N ASP A 41 -3.00 -3.99 -27.03
CA ASP A 41 -3.84 -2.95 -26.43
C ASP A 41 -4.16 -3.30 -24.97
N ILE A 42 -4.44 -4.57 -24.69
CA ILE A 42 -4.66 -5.07 -23.32
C ILE A 42 -3.40 -5.00 -22.48
N LEU A 43 -2.22 -5.31 -23.05
CA LEU A 43 -0.96 -5.18 -22.32
C LEU A 43 -0.69 -3.70 -21.95
N LYS A 44 -0.93 -2.76 -22.88
CA LYS A 44 -0.77 -1.33 -22.62
C LYS A 44 -1.73 -0.83 -21.55
N GLU A 45 -2.99 -1.27 -21.61
CA GLU A 45 -3.99 -0.90 -20.61
C GLU A 45 -3.67 -1.51 -19.25
N GLY A 46 -3.25 -2.78 -19.22
CA GLY A 46 -2.74 -3.45 -18.03
C GLY A 46 -1.57 -2.70 -17.40
N LEU A 47 -0.65 -2.16 -18.20
CA LEU A 47 0.47 -1.36 -17.71
C LEU A 47 0.00 -0.05 -17.08
N ARG A 48 -0.95 0.67 -17.71
CA ARG A 48 -1.54 1.90 -17.12
C ARG A 48 -2.22 1.62 -15.79
N TYR A 49 -3.01 0.56 -15.76
CA TYR A 49 -3.72 0.13 -14.57
C TYR A 49 -2.74 -0.23 -13.44
N LEU A 50 -1.74 -1.05 -13.73
CA LEU A 50 -0.68 -1.42 -12.79
C LEU A 50 0.04 -0.18 -12.23
N ARG A 51 0.38 0.78 -13.09
CA ARG A 51 1.03 2.03 -12.66
C ARG A 51 0.15 2.89 -11.74
N THR A 52 -1.15 2.87 -11.98
CA THR A 52 -2.14 3.51 -11.10
C THR A 52 -2.18 2.82 -9.74
N LEU A 53 -2.17 1.48 -9.71
CA LEU A 53 -2.11 0.70 -8.47
C LEU A 53 -0.84 1.00 -7.67
N ILE A 54 0.32 1.09 -8.34
CA ILE A 54 1.59 1.43 -7.70
C ILE A 54 1.52 2.82 -7.06
N ALA A 55 1.06 3.83 -7.79
CA ALA A 55 0.92 5.19 -7.27
C ALA A 55 0.01 5.24 -6.03
N ASN A 56 -1.13 4.54 -6.09
CA ASN A 56 -2.06 4.42 -4.96
C ASN A 56 -1.43 3.67 -3.78
N GLY A 57 -0.66 2.61 -4.04
CA GLY A 57 0.07 1.85 -3.03
C GLY A 57 1.10 2.71 -2.30
N ILE A 58 1.88 3.51 -3.03
CA ILE A 58 2.85 4.46 -2.46
C ILE A 58 2.13 5.49 -1.57
N ALA A 59 1.04 6.07 -2.06
CA ALA A 59 0.26 7.03 -1.27
C ALA A 59 -0.29 6.40 0.02
N ARG A 60 -0.77 5.16 -0.05
CA ARG A 60 -1.25 4.40 1.11
C ARG A 60 -0.13 4.07 2.09
N ASP A 61 1.03 3.65 1.59
CA ASP A 61 2.22 3.35 2.40
C ASP A 61 2.67 4.57 3.22
N ILE A 62 2.76 5.74 2.57
CA ILE A 62 3.09 7.02 3.22
C ILE A 62 2.05 7.38 4.31
N SER A 63 0.76 7.24 3.98
CA SER A 63 -0.33 7.55 4.90
C SER A 63 -0.28 6.67 6.15
N LEU A 64 -0.12 5.36 5.98
CA LEU A 64 -0.04 4.42 7.09
C LEU A 64 1.22 4.62 7.94
N TYR A 65 2.37 4.90 7.31
CA TYR A 65 3.58 5.27 8.05
C TYR A 65 3.35 6.52 8.92
N SER A 66 2.67 7.55 8.38
CA SER A 66 2.34 8.75 9.14
C SER A 66 1.46 8.44 10.37
N ILE A 67 0.49 7.54 10.22
CA ILE A 67 -0.39 7.10 11.33
C ILE A 67 0.42 6.32 12.38
N TRP A 68 1.30 5.42 11.94
CA TRP A 68 2.16 4.68 12.86
C TRP A 68 3.08 5.62 13.63
N ARG A 69 3.75 6.54 12.92
CA ARG A 69 4.66 7.52 13.49
C ARG A 69 3.96 8.41 14.53
N SER A 70 2.71 8.83 14.30
CA SER A 70 1.98 9.67 15.26
C SER A 70 1.61 8.95 16.57
N ARG A 71 1.68 7.62 16.62
CA ARG A 71 1.37 6.82 17.82
C ARG A 71 2.59 6.50 18.67
N ILE A 72 3.80 6.73 18.17
CA ILE A 72 5.03 6.52 18.94
C ILE A 72 5.23 7.73 19.84
N LEU A 73 5.18 7.52 21.16
CA LEU A 73 5.43 8.56 22.14
C LEU A 73 6.86 9.14 21.98
N PRO A 74 7.08 10.42 22.33
CA PRO A 74 8.38 11.09 22.17
C PRO A 74 9.55 10.43 22.90
N LEU A 75 9.30 9.56 23.87
CA LEU A 75 10.33 8.94 24.72
C LEU A 75 11.11 7.79 24.05
N ASP A 76 10.64 7.30 22.90
CA ASP A 76 11.24 6.17 22.20
C ASP A 76 12.06 6.62 20.97
N GLU A 77 12.89 7.67 21.11
CA GLU A 77 13.78 8.17 20.05
C GLU A 77 14.70 7.08 19.46
N ARG A 78 15.00 6.02 20.23
CA ARG A 78 15.71 4.83 19.76
C ARG A 78 14.88 3.99 18.78
N GLN A 79 13.54 3.97 18.90
CA GLN A 79 12.63 3.36 17.93
C GLN A 79 12.35 4.29 16.73
N GLN A 80 12.45 5.61 16.92
CA GLN A 80 12.43 6.59 15.83
C GLN A 80 13.66 6.50 14.90
N GLY A 81 14.68 5.72 15.27
CA GLY A 81 15.82 5.37 14.42
C GLY A 81 15.46 4.62 13.13
N PHE A 82 14.19 4.31 12.90
CA PHE A 82 13.69 3.83 11.60
C PHE A 82 13.59 5.00 10.61
N ALA A 83 14.66 5.26 9.86
CA ALA A 83 14.64 6.18 8.73
C ALA A 83 13.77 5.58 7.61
N TYR A 84 12.48 5.92 7.61
CA TYR A 84 11.60 5.62 6.49
C TYR A 84 12.02 6.48 5.30
N ALA A 85 12.68 5.86 4.33
CA ALA A 85 13.13 6.52 3.10
C ALA A 85 12.02 6.66 2.05
N GLY A 86 10.85 6.05 2.28
CA GLY A 86 9.75 6.00 1.34
C GLY A 86 10.05 5.19 0.07
N TRP A 87 9.08 5.19 -0.83
CA TRP A 87 9.21 4.59 -2.15
C TRP A 87 9.59 5.64 -3.18
N SER A 88 10.70 5.41 -3.87
CA SER A 88 11.09 6.18 -5.05
C SER A 88 10.87 5.31 -6.30
N TRP A 89 9.85 5.65 -7.08
CA TRP A 89 9.50 4.96 -8.32
C TRP A 89 9.27 6.00 -9.42
N HIS A 90 10.03 5.86 -10.50
CA HIS A 90 10.10 6.84 -11.60
C HIS A 90 9.86 6.15 -12.94
N PRO A 91 8.62 5.72 -13.22
CA PRO A 91 8.29 5.14 -14.52
C PRO A 91 8.33 6.21 -15.61
N PRO A 92 8.54 5.83 -16.88
CA PRO A 92 8.31 6.73 -18.01
C PRO A 92 6.88 7.31 -17.97
N PRO A 93 6.67 8.55 -18.47
CA PRO A 93 5.36 9.17 -18.54
C PRO A 93 4.31 8.28 -19.22
N GLN A 94 3.05 8.39 -18.79
CA GLN A 94 1.96 7.54 -19.29
C GLN A 94 1.71 7.71 -20.80
N GLU A 95 1.96 8.92 -21.32
CA GLU A 95 1.90 9.24 -22.76
C GLU A 95 2.89 8.42 -23.61
N CYS A 96 4.02 8.00 -23.01
CA CYS A 96 5.00 7.18 -23.70
C CYS A 96 4.52 5.75 -23.95
N ILE A 97 3.56 5.25 -23.16
CA ILE A 97 3.06 3.87 -23.25
C ILE A 97 2.47 3.58 -24.64
N GLU A 98 1.83 4.58 -25.26
CA GLU A 98 1.25 4.42 -26.60
C GLU A 98 2.30 4.12 -27.66
N LYS A 99 3.52 4.59 -27.47
CA LYS A 99 4.63 4.44 -28.42
C LYS A 99 5.45 3.16 -28.19
N LEU A 100 5.18 2.43 -27.10
CA LEU A 100 5.90 1.22 -26.79
C LEU A 100 5.47 0.07 -27.71
N ASP A 101 6.46 -0.71 -28.15
CA ASP A 101 6.24 -1.99 -28.78
C ASP A 101 5.87 -3.07 -27.73
N ARG A 102 5.51 -4.26 -28.22
CA ARG A 102 5.08 -5.36 -27.36
C ARG A 102 6.16 -5.77 -26.36
N GLU A 103 7.41 -5.89 -26.81
CA GLU A 103 8.51 -6.36 -25.96
C GLU A 103 8.80 -5.38 -24.83
N ALA A 104 8.80 -4.08 -25.13
CA ALA A 104 8.96 -3.03 -24.14
C ALA A 104 7.80 -3.01 -23.13
N VAL A 105 6.54 -3.08 -23.59
CA VAL A 105 5.37 -3.13 -22.68
C VAL A 105 5.45 -4.33 -21.74
N MET A 106 5.75 -5.52 -22.27
CA MET A 106 5.90 -6.73 -21.45
C MET A 106 7.03 -6.61 -20.44
N THR A 107 8.15 -6.02 -20.82
CA THR A 107 9.29 -5.78 -19.92
C THR A 107 8.88 -4.85 -18.78
N PHE A 108 8.21 -3.73 -19.09
CA PHE A 108 7.71 -2.83 -18.06
C PHE A 108 6.67 -3.49 -17.16
N LEU A 109 5.75 -4.31 -17.70
CA LEU A 109 4.78 -5.05 -16.89
C LEU A 109 5.47 -5.97 -15.87
N ILE A 110 6.50 -6.71 -16.30
CA ILE A 110 7.25 -7.62 -15.43
C ILE A 110 8.04 -6.84 -14.35
N VAL A 111 8.66 -5.72 -14.72
CA VAL A 111 9.40 -4.90 -13.75
C VAL A 111 8.43 -4.21 -12.78
N ASP A 112 7.43 -3.50 -13.30
CA ASP A 112 6.50 -2.72 -12.48
C ASP A 112 5.68 -3.63 -11.55
N VAL A 113 5.37 -4.88 -11.92
CA VAL A 113 4.60 -5.77 -11.04
C VAL A 113 5.41 -6.20 -9.81
N THR A 114 6.74 -6.31 -9.92
CA THR A 114 7.60 -6.61 -8.77
C THR A 114 7.69 -5.43 -7.80
N VAL A 115 7.67 -4.20 -8.34
CA VAL A 115 7.56 -2.97 -7.55
C VAL A 115 6.21 -2.94 -6.83
N TYR A 116 5.12 -3.23 -7.54
CA TYR A 116 3.79 -3.32 -6.96
C TYR A 116 3.73 -4.32 -5.80
N ASP A 117 4.24 -5.54 -5.97
CA ASP A 117 4.24 -6.54 -4.90
C ASP A 117 4.98 -6.05 -3.65
N SER A 118 6.16 -5.45 -3.86
CA SER A 118 7.00 -4.96 -2.78
C SER A 118 6.32 -3.83 -2.00
N ILE A 119 5.63 -2.93 -2.71
CA ILE A 119 4.81 -1.88 -2.08
C ILE A 119 3.65 -2.49 -1.30
N MET A 120 2.94 -3.46 -1.88
CA MET A 120 1.80 -4.09 -1.21
C MET A 120 2.24 -4.86 0.04
N ASP A 121 3.42 -5.46 0.05
CA ASP A 121 4.00 -6.07 1.25
C ASP A 121 4.32 -5.04 2.34
N SER A 122 4.86 -3.88 1.96
CA SER A 122 5.07 -2.75 2.87
C SER A 122 3.75 -2.21 3.43
N VAL A 123 2.74 -2.01 2.58
CA VAL A 123 1.38 -1.60 2.99
C VAL A 123 0.80 -2.61 3.98
N ARG A 124 0.83 -3.92 3.69
CA ARG A 124 0.34 -4.96 4.60
C ARG A 124 1.10 -4.99 5.93
N ARG A 125 2.38 -4.66 5.93
CA ARG A 125 3.16 -4.49 7.16
C ARG A 125 2.63 -3.31 7.96
N TRP A 126 2.52 -2.13 7.35
CA TRP A 126 2.00 -0.96 8.07
C TRP A 126 0.58 -1.16 8.56
N GLU A 127 -0.30 -1.76 7.77
CA GLU A 127 -1.68 -2.07 8.19
C GLU A 127 -1.72 -2.91 9.46
N ARG A 128 -0.77 -3.85 9.64
CA ARG A 128 -0.67 -4.64 10.87
C ARG A 128 -0.21 -3.80 12.06
N GLU A 129 0.71 -2.86 11.85
CA GLU A 129 1.24 -1.98 12.89
C GLU A 129 0.27 -0.84 13.26
N THR A 130 -0.56 -0.38 12.32
CA THR A 130 -1.53 0.70 12.51
C THR A 130 -2.92 0.20 12.88
N ARG A 131 -3.16 -1.12 12.89
CA ARG A 131 -4.41 -1.66 13.43
C ARG A 131 -4.58 -1.18 14.88
N PRO A 132 -5.78 -0.77 15.29
CA PRO A 132 -6.09 -0.62 16.71
C PRO A 132 -5.72 -1.92 17.40
N ARG A 133 -4.82 -1.85 18.37
CA ARG A 133 -4.54 -2.97 19.27
C ARG A 133 -5.57 -2.88 20.38
N ASP A 134 -6.58 -3.75 20.34
CA ASP A 134 -7.58 -3.89 21.41
C ASP A 134 -6.92 -4.34 22.75
N ASP A 135 -5.64 -4.68 22.70
CA ASP A 135 -4.78 -5.18 23.78
C ASP A 135 -3.85 -4.12 24.40
N ILE A 136 -3.85 -2.87 23.91
CA ILE A 136 -3.26 -1.76 24.67
C ILE A 136 -4.32 -1.31 25.65
N TRP A 137 -4.22 -1.80 26.89
CA TRP A 137 -4.86 -1.15 28.04
C TRP A 137 -4.55 0.33 27.95
N HIS A 138 -5.57 1.12 27.60
CA HIS A 138 -5.58 2.53 27.94
C HIS A 138 -5.45 2.55 29.45
N PHE A 139 -4.23 2.74 29.97
CA PHE A 139 -4.08 3.35 31.26
C PHE A 139 -4.57 4.77 31.07
N ASP A 140 -5.89 4.93 31.10
CA ASP A 140 -6.50 6.20 31.43
C ASP A 140 -5.85 6.56 32.77
N HIS A 141 -4.95 7.53 32.76
CA HIS A 141 -4.64 8.29 33.96
C HIS A 141 -5.92 9.05 34.32
N VAL A 142 -6.87 8.31 34.90
CA VAL A 142 -7.87 8.89 35.76
C VAL A 142 -7.07 9.33 36.97
N GLU A 143 -6.80 10.62 37.09
CA GLU A 143 -6.43 11.19 38.38
C GLU A 143 -7.51 10.73 39.36
N GLU A 144 -7.16 9.84 40.30
CA GLU A 144 -8.03 9.48 41.40
C GLU A 144 -8.23 10.72 42.27
N VAL A 145 -9.28 11.48 41.98
CA VAL A 145 -9.75 12.54 42.85
C VAL A 145 -10.41 11.88 44.04
N TRP A 146 -9.70 11.80 45.16
CA TRP A 146 -10.23 11.31 46.41
C TRP A 146 -11.24 12.34 46.95
N ARG A 147 -12.50 11.93 47.11
CA ARG A 147 -13.55 12.74 47.75
C ARG A 147 -13.92 12.14 49.11
N ASN A 148 -14.07 13.00 50.11
CA ASN A 148 -14.52 12.57 51.44
C ASN A 148 -16.03 12.23 51.44
N GLU A 149 -16.55 11.73 52.57
CA GLU A 149 -17.98 11.35 52.71
C GLU A 149 -18.95 12.54 52.53
N GLU A 150 -18.45 13.77 52.51
CA GLU A 150 -19.21 15.01 52.31
C GLU A 150 -19.11 15.54 50.85
N GLY A 151 -18.32 14.88 49.99
CA GLY A 151 -18.24 15.16 48.56
C GLY A 151 -17.24 16.23 48.12
N GLU A 152 -16.37 16.69 49.02
CA GLU A 152 -15.30 17.66 48.71
C GLU A 152 -14.07 16.97 48.11
N GLU A 153 -13.48 17.57 47.08
CA GLU A 153 -12.24 17.10 46.45
C GLU A 153 -11.05 17.38 47.39
N MET A 154 -10.27 16.34 47.68
CA MET A 154 -9.04 16.48 48.43
C MET A 154 -7.86 16.68 47.47
N ASP A 155 -7.14 17.79 47.64
CA ASP A 155 -5.83 17.97 47.03
C ASP A 155 -4.89 16.86 47.50
N SER A 156 -4.32 16.12 46.55
CA SER A 156 -3.35 15.08 46.86
C SER A 156 -2.09 15.70 47.44
N VAL A 157 -1.93 15.63 48.76
CA VAL A 157 -0.66 15.92 49.43
C VAL A 157 0.27 14.75 49.14
N TRP A 158 0.94 14.79 47.99
CA TRP A 158 2.18 14.05 47.82
C TRP A 158 3.29 14.93 48.40
N ASP A 159 3.56 14.70 49.68
CA ASP A 159 4.71 15.26 50.39
C ASP A 159 6.00 14.97 49.60
N ASP A 160 6.78 16.04 49.37
CA ASP A 160 8.19 15.98 48.97
C ASP A 160 8.97 15.09 49.95
N TYR A 161 9.48 13.93 49.49
CA TYR A 161 10.64 13.24 50.05
C TYR A 161 11.40 12.45 48.99
#